data_AF-A0A3A9F4L4-F1
#
_entry.id   AF-A0A3A9F4L4-F1
#
_cell.length_a   1.000
_cell.length_b   1.000
_cell.length_c   1.000
_cell.angle_alpha   90.00
_cell.angle_beta   90.00
_cell.angle_gamma   90.00
#
_symmetry.space_group_name_H-M   'P 1'
#
loop_
_entity.id
_entity.type
_entity.pdbx_description
1 polymer ?
#
loop_
_entity_poly.entity_id
_entity_poly.type
_entity_poly.pdbx_seq_one_letter_code
_entity_poly.pdbx_strand_id
1 'polypeptide(L)' 'MVTEEFITGFCKLQNQTRIVICEVEKRADGSQELISSDCCYGKCEHSKDCLLMGQIK' A
#
# COMPACT_ATOMS: atom_id res chain seq x y z
N MET A 1 0.25 12.13 11.72
CA MET A 1 -0.29 10.95 12.45
C MET A 1 -0.16 9.77 11.51
N VAL A 2 0.43 8.66 11.96
CA VAL A 2 0.53 7.45 11.14
C VAL A 2 -0.74 6.62 11.32
N THR A 3 -1.33 6.15 10.22
CA THR A 3 -2.47 5.24 10.21
C THR A 3 -2.16 4.02 9.36
N GLU A 4 -2.66 2.86 9.77
CA GLU A 4 -2.57 1.62 9.01
C GLU A 4 -3.85 1.39 8.21
N GLU A 5 -3.71 1.11 6.92
CA GLU A 5 -4.82 0.84 6.00
C GLU A 5 -4.63 -0.53 5.32
N PHE A 6 -5.73 -1.26 5.14
CA PHE A 6 -5.75 -2.53 4.44
C PHE A 6 -6.28 -2.35 3.03
N ILE A 7 -5.46 -2.65 2.03
CA ILE A 7 -5.84 -2.58 0.63
C ILE A 7 -5.92 -3.99 0.06
N THR A 8 -7.09 -4.36 -0.45
CA THR A 8 -7.31 -5.65 -1.08
C THR A 8 -7.40 -5.50 -2.59
N GLY A 9 -6.66 -6.31 -3.33
CA GLY A 9 -6.81 -6.36 -4.78
C GLY A 9 -5.92 -7.38 -5.46
N PHE A 10 -5.90 -7.37 -6.80
CA PHE A 10 -5.20 -8.38 -7.58
C PHE A 10 -3.75 -7.98 -7.86
N CYS A 11 -2.81 -8.83 -7.44
CA CYS A 11 -1.39 -8.68 -7.76
C CYS A 11 -1.09 -9.41 -9.08
N LYS A 12 -0.81 -8.67 -10.15
CA LYS A 12 -0.49 -9.24 -11.47
C LYS A 12 0.79 -10.09 -11.45
N LEU A 13 1.82 -9.65 -10.73
CA LEU A 13 3.10 -10.38 -10.62
C LEU A 13 2.95 -11.76 -9.97
N GLN A 14 2.04 -11.88 -9.02
CA GLN A 14 1.77 -13.14 -8.32
C GLN A 14 0.53 -13.87 -8.85
N ASN A 15 -0.15 -13.29 -9.85
CA ASN A 15 -1.39 -13.80 -10.46
C ASN A 15 -2.46 -14.22 -9.44
N GLN A 16 -2.66 -13.45 -8.36
CA GLN A 16 -3.64 -13.75 -7.32
C GLN A 16 -4.12 -12.50 -6.57
N THR A 17 -5.27 -12.60 -5.89
CA THR A 17 -5.75 -11.58 -4.95
C THR A 17 -4.89 -11.56 -3.69
N ARG A 18 -4.57 -10.36 -3.20
CA ARG A 18 -3.73 -10.10 -2.04
C ARG A 18 -4.34 -8.98 -1.19
N ILE A 19 -3.99 -9.02 0.09
CA ILE A 19 -4.16 -7.91 1.04
C ILE A 19 -2.78 -7.29 1.24
N VAL A 20 -2.70 -5.98 1.16
CA VAL A 20 -1.50 -5.18 1.44
C VAL A 20 -1.82 -4.30 2.64
N ILE A 21 -0.92 -4.28 3.61
CA ILE A 21 -0.97 -3.39 4.77
C ILE A 21 -0.13 -2.18 4.43
N CYS A 22 -0.70 -0.99 4.54
CA CYS A 22 -0.07 0.27 4.20
C CYS A 22 -0.01 1.18 5.42
N GLU A 23 1.18 1.67 5.75
CA GLU A 23 1.34 2.74 6.73
C GLU A 23 1.36 4.08 5.99
N VAL A 24 0.43 4.95 6.33
CA VAL A 24 0.31 6.28 5.72
C VAL A 24 0.44 7.37 6.77
N GLU A 25 1.22 8.40 6.47
CA GLU A 25 1.27 9.62 7.26
C GLU A 25 0.23 10.60 6.73
N LYS A 26 -0.74 10.95 7.58
CA LYS A 26 -1.61 12.09 7.31
C LYS A 26 -0.88 13.38 7.67
N ARG A 27 -0.66 14.22 6.66
CA ARG A 27 -0.10 15.56 6.78
C ARG A 27 -1.18 16.56 7.20
N ALA A 28 -0.75 17.73 7.68
CA ALA A 28 -1.65 18.76 8.21
C ALA A 28 -2.58 19.38 7.15
N ASP A 29 -2.21 19.27 5.87
CA ASP A 29 -3.01 19.71 4.71
C ASP A 29 -4.06 18.68 4.28
N GLY A 30 -4.13 17.52 4.96
CA GLY A 30 -5.05 16.43 4.64
C GLY A 30 -4.52 15.45 3.59
N SER A 31 -3.34 15.68 3.02
CA SER A 31 -2.71 14.72 2.11
C SER A 31 -2.19 13.50 2.86
N GLN A 32 -2.22 12.34 2.18
CA GLN A 32 -1.66 11.09 2.70
C GLN A 32 -0.35 10.78 1.99
N GLU A 33 0.69 10.46 2.76
CA GLU A 33 1.96 9.95 2.24
C GLU A 33 2.15 8.50 2.65
N LEU A 34 2.41 7.62 1.67
CA LEU A 34 2.76 6.23 1.94
C LEU A 34 4.16 6.14 2.53
N ILE A 35 4.26 5.68 3.78
CA ILE A 35 5.53 5.45 4.48
C ILE A 35 6.04 4.05 4.17
N SER A 36 5.16 3.05 4.28
CA SER A 36 5.52 1.65 4.09
C SER A 36 4.36 0.83 3.52
N SER A 37 4.69 -0.28 2.87
CA SER A 37 3.72 -1.26 2.41
C SER A 37 4.29 -2.66 2.55
N ASP A 38 3.48 -3.57 3.10
CA ASP A 38 3.83 -4.98 3.26
C ASP A 38 2.69 -5.84 2.74
N CYS A 39 3.03 -6.85 1.93
CA CYS A 39 2.11 -7.93 1.57
C CYS A 39 2.64 -9.21 2.20
N CYS A 40 1.82 -10.23 2.48
CA CYS A 40 2.17 -11.44 3.25
C CYS A 40 3.48 -12.22 2.89
N TYR A 41 4.23 -11.78 1.88
CA TYR A 41 5.56 -12.25 1.48
C TYR A 41 6.71 -11.27 1.82
N GLY A 42 6.45 -10.18 2.53
CA GLY A 42 7.41 -9.15 2.93
C GLY A 42 7.43 -7.91 2.02
N LYS A 43 8.55 -7.17 2.06
CA LYS A 43 8.75 -5.93 1.30
C LYS A 43 8.79 -6.21 -0.20
N CYS A 44 7.78 -5.75 -0.93
CA CYS A 44 7.71 -5.86 -2.38
C CYS A 44 8.71 -4.89 -3.06
N GLU A 45 9.65 -5.41 -3.86
CA GLU A 45 10.62 -4.61 -4.61
C GLU A 45 9.96 -3.70 -5.67
N HIS A 46 8.74 -4.05 -6.09
CA HIS A 46 7.93 -3.32 -7.08
C HIS A 46 6.82 -2.49 -6.44
N SER A 47 6.91 -2.18 -5.15
CA SER A 47 5.87 -1.41 -4.44
C SER A 47 5.58 -0.05 -5.09
N LYS A 48 6.58 0.59 -5.69
CA LYS A 48 6.44 1.86 -6.41
C LYS A 48 5.54 1.79 -7.65
N ASP A 49 5.51 0.64 -8.33
CA ASP A 49 4.72 0.42 -9.55
C ASP A 49 3.43 -0.37 -9.26
N CYS A 50 3.15 -0.64 -7.98
CA CYS A 50 2.01 -1.43 -7.57
C CYS A 50 0.71 -0.60 -7.72
N LEU A 51 -0.15 -1.01 -8.65
CA LEU A 51 -1.45 -0.37 -8.90
C LEU A 51 -2.35 -0.31 -7.66
N LEU A 52 -2.14 -1.18 -6.67
CA LEU A 52 -2.86 -1.13 -5.39
C LEU A 52 -2.51 0.13 -4.59
N MET A 53 -1.28 0.64 -4.70
CA MET A 53 -0.85 1.84 -3.98
C MET A 53 -1.50 3.11 -4.53
N GLY A 54 -1.93 3.11 -5.80
CA GLY A 54 -2.70 4.22 -6.38
C GLY A 54 -4.12 4.38 -5.81
N GLN A 55 -4.54 3.50 -4.91
CA GLN A 55 -5.81 3.63 -4.17
C GLN A 55 -5.68 4.50 -2.92
N ILE A 56 -4.46 4.78 -2.48
CA ILE A 56 -4.15 5.70 -1.37
C ILE A 56 -4.17 7.12 -1.94
N LYS A 57 -4.96 8.04 -1.34
CA LYS A 57 -5.16 9.41 -1.82
C LYS A 57 -4.99 10.44 -0.71
#